data_AF-A0ABD2WTQ1-F1
#
_entry.id   AF-A0ABD2WTQ1-F1
#
_cell.length_a   1.000
_cell.length_b   1.000
_cell.length_c   1.000
_cell.angle_alpha   90.00
_cell.angle_beta   90.00
_cell.angle_gamma   90.00
#
_symmetry.space_group_name_H-M   'P 1'
#
loop_
_entity.id
_entity.type
_entity.pdbx_description
1 polymer ?
#
loop_
_entity_poly.entity_id
_entity_poly.type
_entity_poly.pdbx_seq_one_letter_code
_entity_poly.pdbx_strand_id
1 'polypeptide(L)' 'MTAIESLLLQGRSDCPKCHRTFSQSYSMYRHYRYECGDAPPRYQCPYCAYCSKWTHSIYNHVRKKHQGCEVKLNKRY' A
#
# COMPACT_ATOMS: atom_id res chain seq x y z
N MET A 1 13.57 13.89 -14.66
CA MET A 1 12.32 14.55 -14.25
C MET A 1 11.19 13.55 -14.44
N THR A 2 10.82 12.82 -13.39
CA THR A 2 9.66 11.92 -13.49
C THR A 2 8.37 12.72 -13.34
N ALA A 3 7.27 12.29 -13.98
CA ALA A 3 5.99 13.01 -13.98
C ALA A 3 5.48 13.38 -12.57
N ILE A 4 5.96 12.68 -11.53
CA ILE A 4 5.56 12.82 -10.13
C ILE A 4 6.27 14.00 -9.45
N GLU A 5 7.53 14.28 -9.80
CA GLU A 5 8.28 15.43 -9.26
C GLU A 5 7.68 16.76 -9.75
N SER A 6 7.15 16.77 -10.97
CA SER A 6 6.40 17.91 -11.53
C SER A 6 5.08 18.16 -10.80
N LEU A 7 4.42 17.13 -10.25
CA LEU A 7 3.18 17.28 -9.48
C LEU A 7 3.41 17.89 -8.08
N LEU A 8 4.57 17.63 -7.48
CA LEU A 8 4.98 18.26 -6.22
C LEU A 8 5.20 19.78 -6.39
N LEU A 9 5.78 20.20 -7.51
CA LEU A 9 6.00 21.62 -7.85
C LEU A 9 4.69 22.38 -8.15
N GLN A 10 3.65 21.68 -8.62
CA GLN A 10 2.33 22.26 -8.88
C GLN A 10 1.46 22.41 -7.62
N GLY A 11 1.98 22.03 -6.44
CA GLY A 11 1.21 22.10 -5.19
C GLY A 11 0.01 21.16 -5.16
N ARG A 12 -0.03 20.15 -6.04
CA ARG A 12 -1.15 19.22 -6.09
C ARG A 12 -1.20 18.40 -4.81
N SER A 13 -2.40 18.33 -4.27
CA SER A 13 -2.70 17.54 -3.09
C SER A 13 -3.55 16.32 -3.42
N ASP A 14 -4.00 16.17 -4.67
CA ASP A 14 -4.69 14.99 -5.18
C ASP A 14 -3.73 13.97 -5.82
N CYS A 15 -3.97 12.69 -5.56
CA CYS A 15 -3.21 11.59 -6.16
C CYS A 15 -3.72 11.31 -7.58
N PRO A 16 -2.88 11.33 -8.62
CA PRO A 16 -3.34 11.15 -10.01
C PRO A 16 -3.82 9.72 -10.34
N LYS A 17 -3.54 8.73 -9.48
CA LYS A 17 -3.89 7.32 -9.70
C LYS A 17 -5.16 6.86 -8.99
N CYS A 18 -5.46 7.44 -7.82
CA CYS A 18 -6.64 7.08 -7.02
C CYS A 18 -7.55 8.28 -6.69
N HIS A 19 -7.17 9.48 -7.13
CA HIS A 19 -7.89 10.74 -6.91
C HIS A 19 -8.19 11.06 -5.45
N ARG A 20 -7.44 10.48 -4.49
CA ARG A 20 -7.52 10.89 -3.08
C ARG A 20 -6.86 12.24 -2.90
N THR A 21 -7.57 13.13 -2.22
CA THR A 21 -7.07 14.44 -1.81
C THR A 21 -6.43 14.35 -0.43
N PHE A 22 -5.27 14.99 -0.29
CA PHE A 22 -4.52 15.10 0.96
C PHE A 22 -4.45 16.57 1.38
N SER A 23 -4.16 16.83 2.65
CA SER A 23 -3.98 18.21 3.13
C SER A 23 -2.63 18.81 2.74
N GLN A 24 -1.67 17.97 2.33
CA GLN A 24 -0.30 18.37 2.02
C GLN A 24 0.23 17.60 0.80
N SER A 25 0.98 18.28 -0.07
CA SER A 25 1.62 17.69 -1.25
C SER A 25 2.63 16.59 -0.89
N TYR A 26 3.37 16.74 0.21
CA TYR A 26 4.28 15.70 0.72
C TYR A 26 3.54 14.41 1.10
N SER A 27 2.38 14.53 1.76
CA SER A 27 1.55 13.38 2.14
C SER A 27 0.98 12.67 0.91
N MET A 28 0.51 13.43 -0.09
CA MET A 28 0.10 12.90 -1.38
C MET A 28 1.24 12.17 -2.07
N TYR A 29 2.44 12.76 -2.10
CA TYR A 29 3.62 12.14 -2.72
C TYR A 29 4.02 10.84 -2.04
N ARG A 30 4.04 10.81 -0.70
CA ARG A 30 4.32 9.58 0.05
C ARG A 30 3.28 8.51 -0.26
N HIS A 31 2.01 8.87 -0.29
CA HIS A 31 0.92 7.97 -0.68
C HIS A 31 1.13 7.45 -2.10
N TYR A 32 1.38 8.32 -3.08
CA TYR A 32 1.63 7.91 -4.45
C TYR A 32 2.85 7.00 -4.54
N ARG A 33 3.96 7.30 -3.87
CA ARG A 33 5.19 6.51 -4.01
C ARG A 33 5.08 5.11 -3.39
N TYR A 34 4.43 4.98 -2.25
CA TYR A 34 4.45 3.74 -1.47
C TYR A 34 3.13 2.98 -1.47
N GLU A 35 2.00 3.67 -1.64
CA GLU A 35 0.66 3.08 -1.54
C GLU A 35 -0.06 2.98 -2.88
N CYS A 36 0.08 3.97 -3.77
CA CYS A 36 -0.68 4.03 -5.02
C CYS A 36 0.13 3.59 -6.24
N GLY A 37 1.32 4.14 -6.36
CA GLY A 37 2.38 3.73 -7.27
C GLY A 37 2.74 2.29 -6.99
N ASP A 38 3.13 1.63 -8.07
CA ASP A 38 3.34 0.21 -8.34
C ASP A 38 4.15 -0.63 -7.35
N ALA A 39 4.18 -0.31 -6.05
CA ALA A 39 4.62 -1.26 -5.04
C ALA A 39 3.68 -2.47 -5.08
N PRO A 40 4.12 -3.63 -5.59
CA PRO A 40 3.32 -4.84 -5.55
C PRO A 40 3.06 -5.20 -4.08
N PRO A 41 1.96 -5.91 -3.78
CA PRO A 41 1.75 -6.40 -2.43
C PRO A 41 2.90 -7.34 -2.06
N ARG A 42 3.73 -6.87 -1.11
CA ARG A 42 4.97 -7.53 -0.70
C ARG A 42 4.72 -8.78 0.14
N TYR A 43 3.54 -8.87 0.75
CA TYR A 43 3.17 -9.94 1.67
C TYR A 43 1.89 -10.64 1.22
N GLN A 44 1.88 -11.97 1.30
CA GLN A 44 0.73 -12.80 0.99
C GLN A 44 0.39 -13.71 2.17
N CYS A 45 -0.90 -13.96 2.36
CA CYS A 45 -1.39 -14.96 3.29
C CYS A 45 -1.00 -16.37 2.82
N PRO A 46 -0.41 -17.23 3.67
CA PRO A 46 -0.08 -18.61 3.27
C PRO A 46 -1.33 -19.49 3.08
N TYR A 47 -2.48 -19.07 3.57
CA TYR A 47 -3.72 -19.87 3.55
C TYR A 47 -4.72 -19.42 2.48
N CYS A 48 -4.50 -18.29 1.79
CA CYS A 48 -5.38 -17.81 0.74
C CYS A 48 -4.68 -16.83 -0.23
N ALA A 49 -5.41 -16.35 -1.24
CA ALA A 49 -4.91 -15.39 -2.23
C ALA A 49 -4.81 -13.93 -1.71
N TYR A 50 -5.15 -13.68 -0.44
CA TYR A 50 -5.09 -12.32 0.12
C TYR A 50 -3.65 -11.81 0.19
N CYS A 51 -3.42 -10.63 -0.39
CA CYS A 51 -2.12 -10.00 -0.44
C CYS A 51 -2.22 -8.57 0.12
N SER A 52 -1.18 -8.12 0.81
CA SER A 52 -1.08 -6.77 1.36
C SER A 52 0.33 -6.23 1.24
N LYS A 53 0.43 -4.89 1.23
CA LYS A 53 1.69 -4.16 1.32
C LYS A 53 2.29 -4.18 2.72
N TRP A 54 1.46 -4.45 3.75
CA TRP A 54 1.87 -4.37 5.15
C TRP A 54 1.71 -5.70 5.89
N THR A 55 2.66 -6.02 6.76
CA THR A 55 2.67 -7.24 7.59
C THR A 55 1.49 -7.27 8.56
N HIS A 56 1.19 -6.15 9.23
CA HIS A 56 0.09 -6.04 10.19
C HIS A 56 -1.27 -6.36 9.55
N SER A 57 -1.47 -6.03 8.28
CA SER A 57 -2.70 -6.35 7.57
C SER A 57 -2.85 -7.86 7.34
N ILE A 58 -1.74 -8.57 7.04
CA ILE A 58 -1.76 -10.04 6.90
C ILE A 58 -1.99 -10.70 8.25
N TYR A 59 -1.31 -10.26 9.31
CA TYR A 59 -1.51 -10.81 10.65
C TYR A 59 -2.96 -10.67 11.14
N ASN A 60 -3.56 -9.50 10.97
CA ASN A 60 -4.97 -9.27 11.31
C ASN A 60 -5.91 -10.08 10.41
N HIS A 61 -5.58 -10.23 9.13
CA HIS A 61 -6.33 -11.08 8.21
C HIS A 61 -6.32 -12.54 8.67
N VAL A 62 -5.15 -13.12 8.97
CA VAL A 62 -5.01 -14.50 9.43
C VAL A 62 -5.77 -14.72 10.73
N ARG A 63 -5.61 -13.83 11.72
CA ARG A 63 -6.34 -13.93 13.00
C ARG A 63 -7.87 -13.91 12.83
N LYS A 64 -8.40 -13.14 11.87
CA LYS A 64 -9.85 -13.00 11.67
C LYS A 64 -10.45 -14.06 10.76
N LYS A 65 -9.76 -14.42 9.68
CA LYS A 65 -10.27 -15.28 8.60
C LYS A 65 -9.77 -16.73 8.67
N HIS A 66 -8.66 -16.97 9.36
CA HIS A 66 -8.05 -18.29 9.54
C HIS A 66 -7.89 -18.57 11.05
N GLN A 67 -9.03 -18.58 11.76
CA GLN A 67 -9.07 -18.84 13.19
C GLN A 67 -8.54 -20.25 13.49
N GLY A 68 -7.55 -20.35 14.37
CA GLY A 68 -6.88 -21.62 14.68
C GLY A 68 -5.68 -21.96 13.78
N CYS A 69 -5.39 -21.18 12.73
CA CYS A 69 -4.16 -21.31 11.95
C CYS A 69 -3.04 -20.44 12.54
N GLU A 70 -1.79 -20.87 12.35
CA GLU A 70 -0.64 -20.11 12.83
C GLU A 70 -0.51 -18.77 12.08
N VAL A 71 -0.21 -17.69 12.82
CA VAL A 71 -0.19 -16.34 12.23
C VAL A 71 1.10 -16.10 11.44
N LYS A 72 1.13 -16.62 10.20
CA LYS A 72 2.27 -16.55 9.26
C LYS A 72 1.99 -15.63 8.07
N LEU A 73 3.06 -15.17 7.42
CA LEU A 73 3.00 -14.39 6.17
C LEU A 73 4.10 -14.86 5.22
N ASN A 74 3.84 -14.78 3.91
CA ASN A 74 4.80 -15.09 2.86
C ASN A 74 5.30 -13.79 2.21
N LYS A 75 6.61 -13.63 2.05
CA LYS A 75 7.22 -12.51 1.33
C LYS A 75 7.33 -12.85 -0.17
N ARG A 76 6.80 -12.01 -1.05
CA ARG A 76 6.79 -12.21 -2.53
C ARG A 76 7.86 -11.38 -3.24
N TYR A 77 9.10 -11.37 -2.74
CA TYR A 77 10.17 -10.54 -3.31
C TYR A 77 10.48 -10.91 -4.76
#